data_AF-A0A5C9AB74-F1
#
_entry.id   AF-A0A5C9AB74-F1
#
_cell.length_a   1.000
_cell.length_b   1.000
_cell.length_c   1.000
_cell.angle_alpha   90.00
_cell.angle_beta   90.00
_cell.angle_gamma   90.00
#
_symmetry.space_group_name_H-M   'P 1'
#
loop_
_entity.id
_entity.type
_entity.pdbx_description
1 polymer ?
#
loop_
_entity_poly.entity_id
_entity_poly.type
_entity_poly.pdbx_seq_one_letter_code
_entity_poly.pdbx_strand_id
1 'polypeptide(L)' 'LTGAISMAIGAKLMAPHGGLFVLLIPGAITPVLGYLVAIIAGTLVAGLAYAFLKRPEVDAVAKAA' A
#
# COMPACT_ATOMS: atom_id res chain seq x y z
N LEU A 1 4.74 -4.39 -5.17
CA LEU A 1 3.49 -5.13 -5.38
C LEU A 1 2.36 -4.24 -5.90
N THR A 2 1.85 -3.27 -5.12
CA THR A 2 0.77 -2.37 -5.55
C THR A 2 1.01 -1.73 -6.91
N GLY A 3 2.18 -1.14 -7.16
CA GLY A 3 2.50 -0.53 -8.46
C GLY A 3 2.44 -1.53 -9.62
N ALA A 4 2.93 -2.76 -9.43
CA ALA A 4 2.89 -3.80 -10.45
C ALA A 4 1.45 -4.25 -10.75
N ILE A 5 0.62 -4.43 -9.71
CA ILE A 5 -0.80 -4.73 -9.89
C ILE A 5 -1.47 -3.56 -10.62
N SER A 6 -1.30 -2.32 -10.16
CA SER A 6 -1.87 -1.12 -10.80
C SER A 6 -1.49 -0.98 -12.27
N MET A 7 -0.24 -1.29 -12.65
CA MET A 7 0.19 -1.28 -14.05
C MET A 7 -0.45 -2.41 -14.86
N ALA A 8 -0.59 -3.61 -14.29
CA ALA A 8 -1.20 -4.76 -14.97
C ALA A 8 -2.69 -4.55 -15.30
N ILE A 9 -3.43 -3.84 -14.44
CA ILE A 9 -4.83 -3.43 -14.69
C ILE A 9 -4.95 -2.13 -15.51
N GLY A 10 -3.85 -1.55 -15.98
CA GLY A 10 -3.86 -0.34 -16.81
C GLY A 10 -4.29 0.91 -16.06
N ALA A 11 -4.10 0.96 -14.74
CA ALA A 11 -4.48 2.11 -13.94
C ALA A 11 -3.65 3.33 -14.32
N LYS A 12 -4.32 4.35 -14.88
CA LYS A 12 -3.70 5.65 -15.18
C LYS A 12 -3.85 6.56 -13.98
N LEU A 13 -2.72 7.07 -13.49
CA LEU A 13 -2.63 7.99 -12.36
C LEU A 13 -2.17 9.34 -12.91
N MET A 14 -3.03 10.36 -12.87
CA MET A 14 -2.72 11.71 -13.37
C MET A 14 -2.06 12.59 -12.30
N ALA A 15 -2.07 12.15 -11.04
CA ALA A 15 -1.46 12.86 -9.91
C ALA A 15 0.04 12.54 -9.78
N PRO A 16 0.89 13.53 -9.42
CA PRO A 16 2.33 13.31 -9.20
C PRO A 16 2.64 12.50 -7.93
N HIS A 17 1.62 12.21 -7.12
CA HIS A 17 1.67 11.41 -5.90
C HIS A 17 0.71 10.21 -6.01
N GLY A 18 1.02 9.11 -5.32
CA GLY A 18 0.14 7.94 -5.24
C GLY A 18 -0.72 7.90 -3.97
N GLY A 19 -1.39 6.76 -3.76
CA GLY A 19 -2.09 6.44 -2.53
C GLY A 19 -3.57 6.79 -2.55
N LEU A 20 -4.20 6.69 -1.37
CA LEU A 20 -5.64 6.88 -1.20
C LEU A 20 -6.09 8.32 -1.54
N PHE A 21 -5.17 9.30 -1.46
CA PHE A 21 -5.41 10.70 -1.79
C PHE A 21 -5.89 10.92 -3.23
N VAL A 22 -5.55 10.01 -4.16
CA VAL A 22 -5.96 10.12 -5.56
C VAL A 22 -7.47 9.84 -5.74
N LEU A 23 -8.10 9.17 -4.78
CA LEU A 23 -9.56 8.93 -4.79
C LEU A 23 -10.37 10.19 -4.45
N LEU A 24 -9.75 11.20 -3.82
CA LEU A 24 -10.41 12.46 -3.46
C LEU A 24 -10.49 13.44 -4.64
N ILE A 25 -9.74 13.18 -5.71
CA ILE A 25 -9.68 14.04 -6.89
C ILE A 25 -10.48 13.37 -8.03
N PRO A 26 -11.63 13.93 -8.44
CA PRO A 26 -12.44 13.36 -9.51
C PRO A 26 -11.62 13.21 -10.81
N GLY A 27 -11.67 12.03 -11.43
CA GLY A 27 -10.99 11.75 -12.71
C GLY A 27 -9.48 11.56 -12.63
N ALA A 28 -8.86 11.59 -11.45
CA ALA A 28 -7.41 11.44 -11.31
C ALA A 28 -6.90 10.00 -11.49
N ILE A 29 -7.78 8.99 -11.33
CA ILE A 29 -7.45 7.58 -11.56
C ILE A 29 -8.57 6.82 -12.27
N THR A 30 -8.21 5.98 -13.24
CA THR A 30 -9.10 5.00 -13.86
C THR A 30 -8.33 3.72 -14.20
N PRO A 31 -8.82 2.51 -13.86
CA PRO A 31 -10.06 2.22 -13.12
C PRO A 31 -9.90 2.34 -11.59
N VAL A 32 -10.86 3.00 -10.93
CA VAL A 32 -10.84 3.30 -9.48
C VAL A 32 -10.85 2.02 -8.63
N LEU A 33 -11.76 1.08 -8.93
CA LEU A 33 -11.90 -0.16 -8.16
C LEU A 33 -10.64 -1.03 -8.25
N GLY A 34 -10.06 -1.15 -9.45
CA GLY A 34 -8.81 -1.90 -9.64
C GLY A 34 -7.66 -1.31 -8.84
N TYR A 35 -7.54 0.03 -8.83
CA TYR A 35 -6.52 0.72 -8.04
C TYR A 35 -6.71 0.50 -6.54
N LEU A 36 -7.95 0.52 -6.04
CA LEU A 36 -8.26 0.26 -4.64
C LEU A 36 -7.85 -1.17 -4.23
N VAL A 37 -8.15 -2.17 -5.06
CA VAL A 37 -7.73 -3.57 -4.84
C VAL A 37 -6.20 -3.68 -4.81
N ALA A 38 -5.49 -2.97 -5.71
CA ALA A 38 -4.03 -2.97 -5.74
C ALA A 38 -3.41 -2.39 -4.45
N ILE A 39 -4.02 -1.33 -3.90
CA ILE A 39 -3.60 -0.75 -2.60
C ILE A 39 -3.83 -1.77 -1.49
N ILE A 40 -5.03 -2.33 -1.38
CA ILE A 40 -5.37 -3.30 -0.33
C ILE A 40 -4.41 -4.49 -0.37
N ALA A 41 -4.16 -5.06 -1.55
CA ALA A 41 -3.26 -6.19 -1.72
C ALA A 41 -1.83 -5.87 -1.27
N GLY A 42 -1.29 -4.72 -1.65
CA GLY A 42 0.07 -4.34 -1.21
C GLY A 42 0.16 -4.00 0.26
N THR A 43 -0.85 -3.35 0.84
CA THR A 43 -0.90 -3.05 2.28
C THR A 43 -0.97 -4.33 3.09
N LEU A 44 -1.79 -5.30 2.69
CA LEU A 44 -1.86 -6.60 3.36
C LEU A 44 -0.53 -7.33 3.29
N VAL A 45 0.08 -7.43 2.10
CA VAL A 45 1.37 -8.11 1.96
C VAL A 45 2.46 -7.41 2.78
N ALA A 46 2.52 -6.08 2.76
CA ALA A 46 3.50 -5.33 3.56
C ALA A 46 3.26 -5.52 5.07
N GLY A 47 2.02 -5.43 5.52
CA GLY A 47 1.65 -5.60 6.93
C GLY A 47 1.90 -7.01 7.44
N LEU A 48 1.55 -8.03 6.65
CA LEU A 48 1.82 -9.42 6.98
C LEU A 48 3.32 -9.73 6.93
N ALA A 49 4.02 -9.30 5.88
CA ALA A 49 5.47 -9.46 5.80
C ALA A 49 6.16 -8.79 7.00
N TYR A 50 5.73 -7.59 7.38
CA TYR A 50 6.22 -6.93 8.59
C TYR A 50 5.91 -7.74 9.85
N ALA A 51 4.69 -8.23 10.03
CA ALA A 51 4.31 -9.02 11.20
C ALA A 51 5.12 -10.32 11.34
N PHE A 52 5.40 -11.00 10.22
CA PHE A 52 6.20 -12.23 10.21
C PHE A 52 7.70 -11.98 10.34
N LEU A 53 8.21 -10.88 9.76
CA LEU A 53 9.64 -10.59 9.72
C LEU A 53 10.11 -9.77 10.92
N LYS A 54 9.22 -8.99 11.55
CA LYS A 54 9.56 -8.24 12.76
C LYS A 54 9.81 -9.22 13.90
N ARG A 55 11.02 -9.19 14.43
CA ARG A 55 11.38 -9.90 15.65
C ARG A 55 10.48 -9.40 16.79
N PRO A 56 9.95 -10.31 17.64
CA PRO A 56 9.18 -9.90 18.80
C PRO A 56 10.04 -9.02 19.71
N GLU A 57 9.51 -7.86 20.09
CA GLU A 57 10.15 -6.94 21.03
C GLU A 57 10.03 -7.48 22.46
N VAL A 58 10.62 -8.65 22.73
CA VAL A 58 10.94 -9.05 24.11
C VAL A 58 12.21 -8.32 24.59
N ASP A 59 13.06 -7.88 23.66
CA ASP A 59 14.34 -7.23 23.97
C ASP A 59 14.34 -5.69 23.93
N ALA A 60 13.29 -5.04 23.40
CA ALA A 60 13.28 -3.57 23.25
C ALA A 60 12.87 -2.82 24.53
N VAL A 61 12.06 -3.45 25.41
CA VAL A 61 11.68 -2.86 26.71
C VAL A 61 12.84 -2.95 27.72
N ALA A 62 13.68 -3.98 27.65
CA ALA A 62 14.83 -4.17 28.55
C ALA A 62 16.01 -3.22 28.26
N LYS A 63 16.06 -2.58 27.09
CA LYS A 63 17.16 -1.71 26.67
C LYS A 63 16.88 -0.22 26.85
N ALA A 64 15.65 0.13 27.24
CA ALA A 64 15.18 1.49 27.47
C ALA A 64 14.88 1.78 28.97
N ALA A 65 15.09 0.80 29.85
CA ALA A 65 14.94 0.91 31.30
C ALA A 65 16.30 0.84 32.00
#